data_AF-A0A1F4F448-F1
#
_entry.id   AF-A0A1F4F448-F1
#
_cell.length_a   1.000
_cell.length_b   1.000
_cell.length_c   1.000
_cell.angle_alpha   90.00
_cell.angle_beta   90.00
_cell.angle_gamma   90.00
#
_symmetry.space_group_name_H-M   'P 1'
#
loop_
_entity.id
_entity.type
_entity.pdbx_description
1 polymer ?
#
loop_
_entity_poly.entity_id
_entity_poly.type
_entity_poly.pdbx_seq_one_letter_code
_entity_poly.pdbx_strand_id
1 'polypeptide(L)'
;MIKTYVELGLGIGILAKMAFDAKRDRTLRAIDAAHLFESSTTRLGVKRGAYLRRYAYEFIELFAPQLPRAVVERAVRGEEGSRYEL
;
A
#
# COMPACT_ATOMS: atom_id res chain seq x y z
N MET A 1 -8.88 -7.25 -13.55
CA MET A 1 -8.45 -8.39 -14.38
C MET A 1 -8.57 -9.72 -13.65
N ILE A 2 -7.92 -9.97 -12.50
CA ILE A 2 -8.03 -11.27 -11.80
C ILE A 2 -9.49 -11.68 -11.53
N LYS A 3 -10.30 -10.78 -10.95
CA LYS A 3 -11.71 -11.06 -10.61
C LYS A 3 -12.55 -11.55 -11.79
N THR A 4 -12.34 -10.95 -12.97
CA THR A 4 -13.09 -11.27 -14.19
C THR A 4 -12.96 -12.74 -14.57
N TYR A 5 -11.77 -13.34 -14.41
CA TYR A 5 -11.57 -14.76 -14.72
C TYR A 5 -12.10 -15.69 -13.62
N VAL A 6 -12.11 -15.24 -12.36
CA VAL A 6 -12.76 -15.97 -11.27
C VAL A 6 -14.27 -16.03 -11.48
N GLU A 7 -14.88 -14.93 -11.94
CA GLU A 7 -16.32 -14.88 -12.27
C GLU A 7 -16.68 -15.81 -13.44
N LEU A 8 -15.78 -15.97 -14.40
CA LEU A 8 -15.94 -16.90 -15.52
C LEU A 8 -15.67 -18.37 -15.14
N GLY A 9 -15.34 -18.65 -13.87
CA GLY A 9 -15.13 -20.01 -13.37
C GLY A 9 -13.77 -20.62 -13.70
N LEU A 10 -12.77 -19.81 -14.10
CA LEU A 10 -11.44 -20.33 -14.45
C LEU A 10 -10.60 -20.76 -13.23
N GLY A 11 -11.02 -20.43 -12.01
CA GLY A 11 -10.34 -20.86 -10.79
C GLY A 11 -10.51 -19.90 -9.63
N ILE A 12 -9.56 -19.93 -8.69
CA ILE A 12 -9.54 -19.12 -7.47
C ILE A 12 -8.56 -17.96 -7.63
N GLY A 13 -8.99 -16.75 -7.25
CA GLY A 13 -8.13 -15.56 -7.24
C GLY A 13 -7.57 -15.26 -5.86
N ILE A 14 -6.26 -15.05 -5.76
CA ILE A 14 -5.61 -14.52 -4.56
C ILE A 14 -5.37 -13.02 -4.78
N LEU A 15 -5.89 -12.19 -3.90
CA LEU A 15 -5.79 -10.73 -4.00
C LEU A 15 -5.63 -10.08 -2.63
N ALA A 16 -5.06 -8.88 -2.61
CA ALA A 16 -5.03 -8.05 -1.41
C ALA A 16 -6.47 -7.73 -0.96
N LYS A 17 -6.70 -7.73 0.35
CA LYS A 17 -8.03 -7.47 0.94
C LYS A 17 -8.67 -6.17 0.44
N MET A 18 -7.87 -5.12 0.25
CA MET A 18 -8.32 -3.82 -0.28
C MET A 18 -8.86 -3.88 -1.71
N ALA A 19 -8.49 -4.91 -2.48
CA ALA A 19 -8.93 -5.08 -3.84
C ALA A 19 -10.31 -5.76 -3.92
N PHE A 20 -10.93 -6.20 -2.81
CA PHE A 20 -12.29 -6.76 -2.77
C PHE A 20 -13.28 -5.79 -2.11
N ASP A 21 -14.47 -5.68 -2.68
CA ASP A 21 -15.56 -4.86 -2.17
C ASP A 21 -16.89 -5.63 -2.31
N ALA A 22 -17.47 -6.04 -1.18
CA ALA A 22 -18.70 -6.83 -1.16
C ALA A 22 -19.91 -6.15 -1.82
N LYS A 23 -19.94 -4.81 -1.94
CA LYS A 23 -21.04 -4.09 -2.60
C LYS A 23 -20.92 -4.18 -4.12
N ARG A 24 -19.69 -4.18 -4.65
CA ARG A 24 -19.37 -4.21 -6.09
C ARG A 24 -19.20 -5.63 -6.62
N ASP A 25 -18.52 -6.49 -5.87
CA ASP A 25 -18.15 -7.86 -6.25
C ASP A 25 -19.20 -8.88 -5.77
N ARG A 26 -20.48 -8.65 -6.08
CA ARG A 26 -21.62 -9.42 -5.52
C ARG A 26 -21.63 -10.89 -5.94
N THR A 27 -21.04 -11.19 -7.09
CA THR A 27 -20.89 -12.51 -7.72
C THR A 27 -19.75 -13.31 -7.10
N LEU A 28 -18.89 -12.68 -6.30
CA LEU A 28 -17.68 -13.28 -5.74
C LEU A 28 -17.79 -13.37 -4.22
N ARG A 29 -17.27 -14.47 -3.68
CA ARG A 29 -17.13 -14.65 -2.23
C ARG A 29 -15.65 -14.56 -1.86
N ALA A 30 -15.33 -13.68 -0.91
CA ALA A 30 -14.00 -13.61 -0.32
C ALA A 30 -13.87 -14.56 0.87
N ILE A 31 -12.70 -15.20 1.00
CA ILE A 31 -12.29 -16.00 2.16
C ILE A 31 -10.99 -15.39 2.68
N ASP A 32 -10.89 -15.20 4.00
CA ASP A 32 -9.68 -14.65 4.60
C ASP A 32 -8.54 -15.68 4.56
N ALA A 33 -7.43 -15.28 3.97
CA ALA A 33 -6.23 -16.10 3.80
C ALA A 33 -5.01 -15.50 4.52
N ALA A 34 -5.21 -14.51 5.42
CA ALA A 34 -4.12 -13.86 6.15
C ALA A 34 -3.28 -14.84 7.00
N HIS A 35 -3.84 -15.99 7.37
CA HIS A 35 -3.13 -17.05 8.11
C HIS A 35 -2.20 -17.90 7.21
N LEU A 36 -2.28 -17.75 5.89
CA LEU A 36 -1.46 -18.50 4.92
C LEU A 36 -0.32 -17.66 4.33
N PHE A 37 -0.39 -16.33 4.44
CA PHE A 37 0.56 -15.41 3.83
C PHE A 37 1.02 -14.36 4.83
N GLU A 38 2.30 -14.00 4.80
CA GLU A 38 2.82 -12.89 5.58
C GLU A 38 2.20 -11.55 5.13
N SER A 39 2.02 -10.63 6.09
CA SER A 39 1.52 -9.29 5.80
C SER A 39 2.44 -8.54 4.86
N SER A 40 1.89 -8.00 3.77
CA SER A 40 2.63 -7.14 2.85
C SER A 40 2.68 -5.70 3.35
N THR A 41 3.87 -5.10 3.35
CA THR A 41 4.06 -3.67 3.69
C THR A 41 4.19 -2.82 2.43
N THR A 42 3.28 -1.88 2.22
CA THR A 42 3.39 -0.88 1.15
C THR A 42 4.39 0.20 1.54
N ARG A 43 5.38 0.47 0.68
CA ARG A 43 6.43 1.47 0.93
C ARG A 43 6.31 2.64 -0.03
N LEU A 44 6.62 3.84 0.45
CA LEU A 44 6.76 5.03 -0.36
C LEU A 44 8.25 5.34 -0.57
N GLY A 45 8.67 5.46 -1.83
CA GLY A 45 10.04 5.82 -2.20
C GLY A 45 10.16 7.30 -2.55
N VAL A 46 11.13 7.99 -1.96
CA VAL A 46 11.54 9.34 -2.36
C VAL A 46 13.02 9.32 -2.70
N LYS A 47 13.42 9.99 -3.79
CA LYS A 47 14.83 10.10 -4.17
C LYS A 47 15.58 10.91 -3.11
N ARG A 48 16.71 10.36 -2.63
CA ARG A 48 17.60 11.05 -1.68
C ARG A 48 18.06 12.39 -2.27
N GLY A 49 18.00 13.45 -1.46
CA GLY A 49 18.35 14.82 -1.89
C GLY A 49 17.36 15.44 -2.88
N ALA A 50 16.19 14.84 -3.13
CA ALA A 50 15.14 15.47 -3.91
C ALA A 50 14.52 16.64 -3.15
N TYR A 51 14.29 17.75 -3.86
CA TYR A 51 13.52 18.86 -3.32
C TYR A 51 12.02 18.53 -3.38
N LEU A 52 11.47 18.06 -2.26
CA LEU A 52 10.02 17.88 -2.11
C LEU A 52 9.34 19.24 -1.92
N ARG A 53 8.37 19.55 -2.79
CA ARG A 53 7.52 20.73 -2.64
C ARG A 53 6.48 20.51 -1.55
N ARG A 54 5.89 21.60 -1.04
CA ARG A 54 4.88 21.56 0.03
C ARG A 54 3.76 20.53 -0.23
N TYR A 55 3.19 20.50 -1.44
CA TYR A 55 2.13 19.57 -1.80
C TYR A 55 2.56 18.09 -1.72
N ALA A 56 3.86 17.80 -1.88
CA ALA A 56 4.35 16.43 -1.80
C ALA A 56 4.34 15.94 -0.35
N TYR A 57 4.71 16.79 0.61
CA TYR A 57 4.57 16.46 2.03
C TYR A 57 3.10 16.26 2.43
N GLU A 58 2.22 17.15 1.97
CA GLU A 58 0.78 17.03 2.22
C GLU A 58 0.21 15.73 1.62
N PHE A 59 0.64 15.33 0.42
CA PHE A 59 0.25 14.05 -0.19
C PHE A 59 0.71 12.85 0.64
N ILE A 60 1.96 12.87 1.12
CA ILE A 60 2.52 11.76 1.91
C ILE A 60 1.78 11.62 3.23
N GLU A 61 1.48 12.73 3.89
CA GLU A 61 0.73 12.75 5.16
C GLU A 61 -0.72 12.30 4.98
N LEU A 62 -1.37 12.67 3.87
CA LEU A 62 -2.71 12.16 3.52
C LEU A 62 -2.72 10.65 3.23
N PHE A 63 -1.66 10.13 2.61
CA PHE A 63 -1.56 8.71 2.28
C PHE A 63 -1.15 7.86 3.49
N ALA A 64 -0.25 8.38 4.32
CA ALA A 64 0.31 7.70 5.48
C ALA A 64 0.43 8.70 6.65
N PRO A 65 -0.62 8.86 7.48
CA PRO A 65 -0.65 9.81 8.60
C PRO A 65 0.48 9.59 9.62
N GLN A 66 1.01 8.38 9.70
CA GLN A 66 2.17 8.02 10.52
C GLN A 66 3.51 8.57 10.00
N LEU A 67 3.54 9.19 8.81
CA LEU A 67 4.73 9.81 8.21
C LEU A 67 4.57 11.34 8.14
N PRO A 68 4.59 12.06 9.28
CA PRO A 68 4.47 13.51 9.26
C PRO A 68 5.70 14.14 8.62
N ARG A 69 5.54 15.38 8.13
CA ARG A 69 6.57 16.12 7.39
C ARG A 69 7.98 16.05 8.00
N ALA A 70 8.09 16.13 9.33
CA ALA A 70 9.38 16.06 10.03
C ALA A 70 10.11 14.71 9.84
N VAL A 71 9.38 13.59 9.78
CA VAL A 71 9.97 12.26 9.51
C VAL A 71 10.44 12.17 8.06
N VAL A 72 9.62 12.65 7.13
CA VAL A 72 9.95 12.66 5.69
C VAL A 72 11.16 13.55 5.40
N GLU A 73 11.25 14.73 6.02
CA GLU A 73 12.39 15.65 5.85
C GLU A 73 13.71 15.01 6.32
N ARG A 74 13.72 14.31 7.47
CA ARG A 74 14.90 13.57 7.94
C ARG A 74 15.30 12.48 6.96
N ALA A 75 14.32 11.69 6.49
CA ALA A 75 14.56 10.63 5.51
C ALA A 75 15.15 11.15 4.19
N VAL A 76 14.68 12.32 3.71
CA VAL A 76 15.17 12.95 2.46
C VAL A 76 16.58 13.52 2.60
N ARG A 77 16.92 14.08 3.77
CA ARG A 77 18.28 14.56 4.10
C ARG A 77 19.29 13.41 4.21
N GLY A 78 18.81 12.19 4.40
CA GLY A 78 19.67 10.99 4.50
C GLY A 78 20.42 10.92 5.82
N GLU A 79 19.84 11.51 6.88
CA GLU A 79 20.24 11.28 8.26
C GLU A 79 19.67 9.91 8.66
N GLU A 80 20.58 8.93 8.72
CA GLU A 80 20.37 7.51 9.06
C GLU A 80 19.59 6.65 8.04
N GLY A 81 20.07 5.41 7.92
CA GLY A 81 19.72 4.45 6.89
C GLY A 81 18.22 4.26 6.73
N SER A 82 17.78 4.26 5.48
CA SER A 82 16.43 3.95 5.01
C SER A 82 16.02 2.50 5.32
N ARG A 83 15.98 2.15 6.61
CA ARG A 83 15.36 0.95 7.14
C ARG A 83 14.42 1.38 8.26
N TYR A 84 13.37 2.08 7.87
CA TYR A 84 12.19 2.22 8.72
C TYR A 84 11.52 0.84 8.77
N GLU A 85 11.88 0.04 9.77
CA GLU A 85 11.12 -1.15 10.13
C GLU A 85 9.93 -0.68 10.98
N LEU A 86 8.73 -0.90 10.45
CA LEU A 86 7.50 -0.97 11.25
C LEU A 86 7.24 -2.43 11.57
#